data_AF-A0A8C8R802-F1
#
_entry.id   AF-A0A8C8R802-F1
#
_cell.length_a   1.000
_cell.length_b   1.000
_cell.length_c   1.000
_cell.angle_alpha   90.00
_cell.angle_beta   90.00
_cell.angle_gamma   90.00
#
_symmetry.space_group_name_H-M   'P 1'
#
loop_
_entity.id
_entity.type
_entity.pdbx_description
1 polymer ?
#
loop_
_entity_poly.entity_id
_entity_poly.type
_entity_poly.pdbx_seq_one_letter_code
_entity_poly.pdbx_strand_id
1 'polypeptide(L)'
;MAMAGQLGSVAALEIDPDGTFKYILVRVQRAGDAEYRDVVRGTAAAEFHNHIFEKVNPELEKLGFDCKCLGGGKIDHNSKDKKMRVFGLSTVSAKCLFSLKKQPHSQGYI
;
A
#
# COMPACT_ATOMS: atom_id res chain seq x y z
N MET A 1 7.54 14.31 -28.55
CA MET A 1 8.32 13.60 -27.52
C MET A 1 7.43 13.41 -26.30
N ALA A 2 6.54 12.42 -26.32
CA ALA A 2 5.75 12.09 -25.13
C ALA A 2 6.65 11.23 -24.24
N MET A 3 7.21 11.82 -23.19
CA MET A 3 7.80 11.06 -22.09
C MET A 3 6.65 10.29 -21.45
N ALA A 4 6.33 9.13 -22.03
CA ALA A 4 5.49 8.16 -21.39
C ALA A 4 6.18 7.87 -20.07
N GLY A 5 5.60 8.35 -18.97
CA GLY A 5 5.99 7.88 -17.65
C GLY A 5 5.94 6.38 -17.71
N GLN A 6 7.10 5.73 -17.82
CA GLN A 6 7.15 4.29 -17.80
C GLN A 6 6.64 3.93 -16.42
N LEU A 7 5.62 3.08 -16.33
CA LEU A 7 5.20 2.47 -15.06
C LEU A 7 6.42 1.93 -14.30
N GLY A 8 7.47 1.53 -15.03
CA GLY A 8 8.83 1.22 -14.57
C GLY A 8 9.48 2.23 -13.62
N SER A 9 9.29 3.54 -13.82
CA SER A 9 9.88 4.61 -13.01
C SER A 9 9.27 4.71 -11.61
N VAL A 10 8.04 4.23 -11.43
CA VAL A 10 7.39 4.18 -10.12
C VAL A 10 7.84 2.91 -9.40
N ALA A 11 8.51 3.07 -8.26
CA ALA A 11 8.92 1.92 -7.46
C ALA A 11 7.69 1.10 -7.05
N ALA A 12 7.69 -0.22 -7.28
CA ALA A 12 6.54 -1.06 -6.89
C ALA A 12 6.45 -1.25 -5.38
N LEU A 13 7.55 -1.11 -4.65
CA LEU A 13 7.61 -1.27 -3.20
C LEU A 13 8.54 -0.21 -2.62
N GLU A 14 8.01 0.70 -1.81
CA GLU A 14 8.82 1.57 -0.94
C GLU A 14 8.31 1.40 0.49
N ILE A 15 9.17 0.82 1.33
CA ILE A 15 8.90 0.60 2.74
C ILE A 15 10.13 0.96 3.56
N ASP A 16 9.92 1.37 4.81
CA ASP A 16 11.03 1.58 5.73
C ASP A 16 11.79 0.26 6.02
N PRO A 17 13.13 0.31 6.14
CA PRO A 17 13.98 -0.87 6.34
C PRO A 17 13.86 -1.44 7.76
N ASP A 18 13.34 -0.69 8.71
CA ASP A 18 13.10 -1.16 10.07
C ASP A 18 11.94 -0.42 10.74
N GLY A 19 11.34 -1.08 11.72
CA GLY A 19 10.26 -0.56 12.52
C GLY A 19 8.89 -1.15 12.16
N THR A 20 7.91 -0.73 12.96
CA THR A 20 6.53 -1.18 12.80
C THR A 20 5.69 -0.03 12.24
N PHE A 21 5.19 -0.17 11.03
CA PHE A 21 4.54 0.92 10.29
C PHE A 21 3.33 0.47 9.50
N LYS A 22 2.49 1.42 9.10
CA LYS A 22 1.34 1.14 8.23
C LYS A 22 1.77 1.19 6.77
N TYR A 23 1.07 0.42 5.94
CA TYR A 23 1.26 0.45 4.49
C TYR A 23 -0.07 0.52 3.77
N ILE A 24 -0.04 1.08 2.58
CA ILE A 24 -1.15 1.10 1.63
C ILE A 24 -0.74 0.36 0.36
N LEU A 25 -1.71 -0.35 -0.23
CA LEU A 25 -1.64 -0.92 -1.55
C LEU A 25 -2.44 -0.01 -2.49
N VAL A 26 -1.76 0.61 -3.43
CA VAL A 26 -2.35 1.52 -4.41
C VAL A 26 -2.11 0.97 -5.79
N ARG A 27 -3.15 0.85 -6.59
CA ARG A 27 -3.03 0.54 -8.02
C ARG A 27 -2.84 1.83 -8.78
N VAL A 28 -1.76 1.90 -9.53
CA VAL A 28 -1.40 3.03 -10.38
C VAL A 28 -1.65 2.61 -11.81
N GLN A 29 -2.52 3.32 -12.51
CA GLN A 29 -2.82 3.04 -13.92
C GLN A 29 -2.82 4.36 -14.69
N ARG A 30 -2.53 4.34 -15.98
CA ARG A 30 -2.61 5.56 -16.79
C ARG A 30 -3.98 5.66 -17.45
N ALA A 31 -4.54 6.87 -17.51
CA ALA A 31 -5.82 7.09 -18.17
C ALA A 31 -5.72 6.71 -19.66
N GLY A 32 -6.46 5.67 -20.07
CA GLY A 32 -6.47 5.14 -21.43
C GLY A 32 -5.59 3.90 -21.66
N ASP A 33 -4.80 3.48 -20.66
CA ASP A 33 -4.03 2.24 -20.69
C ASP A 33 -4.74 1.13 -19.90
N ALA A 34 -4.70 -0.08 -20.43
CA ALA A 34 -5.13 -1.27 -19.69
C ALA A 34 -4.05 -1.76 -18.70
N GLU A 35 -2.83 -1.26 -18.82
CA GLU A 35 -1.73 -1.58 -17.94
C GLU A 35 -1.85 -0.81 -16.62
N TYR A 36 -1.84 -1.57 -15.53
CA TYR A 36 -1.81 -1.06 -14.18
C TYR A 36 -0.62 -1.67 -13.43
N ARG A 37 -0.10 -0.92 -12.46
CA ARG A 37 0.95 -1.37 -11.57
C ARG A 37 0.50 -1.21 -10.14
N ASP A 38 0.53 -2.32 -9.40
CA ASP A 38 0.25 -2.29 -7.98
C ASP A 38 1.51 -1.84 -7.23
N VAL A 39 1.39 -0.76 -6.46
CA VAL A 39 2.48 -0.19 -5.66
C VAL A 39 2.14 -0.28 -4.18
N VAL A 40 3.12 -0.70 -3.40
CA VAL A 40 3.06 -0.75 -1.95
C VAL A 40 3.88 0.40 -1.40
N ARG A 41 3.27 1.18 -0.52
CA ARG A 41 3.89 2.32 0.16
C ARG A 41 3.69 2.19 1.65
N GLY A 42 4.78 2.15 2.40
CA GLY A 42 4.76 2.09 3.86
C GLY A 42 5.86 2.97 4.42
N THR A 43 5.56 3.74 5.46
CA THR A 43 6.61 4.49 6.15
C THR A 43 6.30 4.60 7.63
N ALA A 44 7.33 4.46 8.45
CA ALA A 44 7.24 4.60 9.90
C ALA A 44 6.90 6.01 10.35
N ALA A 45 7.20 7.01 9.51
CA ALA A 45 6.81 8.39 9.76
C ALA A 45 5.29 8.63 9.65
N ALA A 46 4.55 7.73 8.99
CA ALA A 46 3.11 7.87 8.82
C ALA A 46 2.34 7.09 9.89
N GLU A 47 1.75 7.82 10.82
CA GLU A 47 0.90 7.24 11.87
C GLU A 47 -0.41 6.64 11.32
N PHE A 48 -0.86 7.07 10.13
CA PHE A 48 -2.11 6.66 9.49
C PHE A 48 -1.94 6.42 7.99
N HIS A 49 -2.78 5.54 7.43
CA HIS A 49 -2.83 5.25 6.00
C HIS A 49 -3.08 6.49 5.14
N ASN A 50 -3.89 7.43 5.64
CA ASN A 50 -4.21 8.68 4.94
C ASN A 50 -2.96 9.52 4.68
N HIS A 51 -2.06 9.66 5.66
CA HIS A 51 -0.82 10.45 5.47
C HIS A 51 0.09 9.87 4.37
N ILE A 52 0.08 8.54 4.18
CA ILE A 52 0.83 7.90 3.10
C ILE A 52 0.15 8.20 1.76
N PHE A 53 -1.18 8.07 1.71
CA PHE A 53 -1.94 8.30 0.48
C PHE A 53 -1.89 9.78 0.05
N GLU A 54 -2.00 10.72 0.97
CA GLU A 54 -1.93 12.16 0.69
C GLU A 54 -0.56 12.61 0.16
N LYS A 55 0.51 11.85 0.42
CA LYS A 55 1.81 12.07 -0.22
C LYS A 55 1.89 11.42 -1.60
N VAL A 56 1.48 10.16 -1.70
CA VAL A 56 1.64 9.34 -2.91
C VAL A 56 0.70 9.79 -4.03
N ASN A 57 -0.54 10.12 -3.70
CA ASN A 57 -1.57 10.52 -4.66
C ASN A 57 -1.12 11.73 -5.53
N PRO A 58 -0.71 12.88 -4.96
CA PRO A 58 -0.29 14.02 -5.77
C PRO A 58 1.02 13.77 -6.54
N GLU A 59 1.92 12.89 -6.07
CA GLU A 59 3.11 12.51 -6.84
C GLU A 59 2.77 11.73 -8.11
N LEU A 60 1.83 10.79 -7.99
CA LEU A 60 1.34 9.99 -9.12
C LEU A 60 0.46 10.81 -10.07
N GLU A 61 -0.41 11.67 -9.54
CA GLU A 61 -1.22 12.59 -10.37
C GLU A 61 -0.34 13.56 -11.16
N LYS A 62 0.74 14.08 -10.56
CA LYS A 62 1.73 14.92 -11.28
C LYS A 62 2.40 14.20 -12.44
N LEU A 63 2.55 12.88 -12.34
CA LEU A 63 3.09 12.03 -13.39
C LEU A 63 2.03 11.65 -14.44
N GLY A 64 0.77 12.02 -14.24
CA GLY A 64 -0.34 11.70 -15.13
C GLY A 64 -0.90 10.29 -14.95
N PHE A 65 -0.71 9.69 -13.78
CA PHE A 65 -1.31 8.41 -13.41
C PHE A 65 -2.52 8.59 -12.49
N ASP A 66 -3.45 7.65 -12.60
CA ASP A 66 -4.61 7.48 -11.74
C ASP A 66 -4.27 6.50 -10.61
N CYS A 67 -4.55 6.91 -9.37
CA CYS A 67 -4.22 6.17 -8.16
C CYS A 67 -5.50 5.60 -7.53
N LYS A 68 -5.57 4.28 -7.41
CA LYS A 68 -6.69 3.59 -6.77
C LYS A 68 -6.22 2.84 -5.52
N CYS A 69 -6.65 3.29 -4.35
CA CYS A 69 -6.44 2.56 -3.11
C CYS A 69 -7.16 1.21 -3.14
N LEU A 70 -6.39 0.12 -3.16
CA LEU A 70 -6.91 -1.25 -3.05
C LEU A 70 -7.06 -1.67 -1.58
N GLY A 71 -6.27 -1.09 -0.69
CA GLY A 71 -6.35 -1.36 0.74
C GLY A 71 -5.08 -0.97 1.48
N GLY A 72 -4.91 -1.51 2.67
CA GLY A 72 -3.72 -1.30 3.48
C GLY A 72 -3.66 -2.24 4.68
N GLY A 73 -2.56 -2.13 5.41
CA GLY A 73 -2.33 -2.92 6.60
C GLY A 73 -1.20 -2.34 7.43
N LYS A 74 -0.55 -3.21 8.18
CA LYS A 74 0.60 -2.92 9.03
C LYS A 74 1.74 -3.88 8.68
N ILE A 75 2.95 -3.39 8.61
CA ILE A 75 4.17 -4.16 8.42
C ILE A 75 5.01 -3.95 9.67
N ASP A 76 5.52 -5.05 10.20
CA ASP A 76 6.52 -5.08 11.24
C ASP A 76 7.81 -5.59 10.61
N HIS A 77 8.72 -4.67 10.30
CA HIS A 77 10.00 -5.00 9.73
C HIS A 77 11.05 -4.97 10.83
N ASN A 78 11.50 -6.14 11.25
CA ASN A 78 12.58 -6.25 12.22
C ASN A 78 13.87 -6.69 11.50
N SER A 79 14.68 -5.70 11.12
CA SER A 79 16.00 -5.91 10.49
C SER A 79 16.97 -6.69 11.40
N LYS A 80 16.83 -6.62 12.73
CA LYS A 80 17.69 -7.37 13.68
C LYS A 80 17.44 -8.88 13.61
N ASP A 81 16.16 -9.26 13.47
CA ASP A 81 15.74 -10.66 13.35
C ASP A 81 15.69 -11.16 11.89
N LYS A 82 15.94 -10.27 10.90
CA LYS A 82 15.66 -10.50 9.47
C LYS A 82 14.26 -11.08 9.23
N LYS A 83 13.30 -10.66 10.06
CA LYS A 83 11.90 -11.09 9.98
C LYS A 83 11.05 -9.90 9.60
N MET A 84 10.27 -10.08 8.55
CA MET A 84 9.23 -9.15 8.14
C MET A 84 7.88 -9.81 8.39
N ARG A 85 7.06 -9.20 9.23
CA ARG A 85 5.69 -9.67 9.50
C ARG A 85 4.72 -8.67 8.92
N VAL A 86 3.91 -9.13 7.97
CA VAL A 86 2.86 -8.31 7.38
C VAL A 86 1.57 -8.61 8.13
N PHE A 87 1.16 -7.67 8.97
CA PHE A 87 -0.11 -7.67 9.69
C PHE A 87 -1.15 -6.90 8.87
N GLY A 88 -1.77 -7.58 7.92
CA GLY A 88 -2.94 -7.08 7.22
C GLY A 88 -4.04 -8.11 7.32
N LEU A 89 -5.16 -7.77 7.94
CA LEU A 89 -6.37 -8.52 7.67
C LEU A 89 -6.71 -8.20 6.21
N SER A 90 -6.29 -9.08 5.30
CA SER A 90 -6.72 -9.02 3.91
C SER A 90 -8.19 -9.40 3.87
N THR A 91 -9.08 -8.48 4.26
CA THR A 91 -10.43 -8.47 3.68
C THR A 91 -10.29 -8.03 2.24
N VAL A 92 -9.64 -8.86 1.42
CA VAL A 92 -9.90 -8.87 -0.01
C VAL A 92 -11.38 -9.22 -0.08
N SER A 93 -12.17 -8.25 -0.51
CA SER A 93 -13.59 -8.42 -0.76
C SER A 93 -13.77 -9.38 -1.94
N ALA A 94 -13.60 -10.67 -1.67
CA ALA A 94 -14.37 -11.72 -2.33
C ALA A 94 -15.68 -12.02 -1.55
N LYS A 95 -15.87 -11.37 -0.39
CA LYS A 95 -17.16 -11.26 0.28
C LYS A 95 -17.31 -9.87 0.87
N CYS A 96 -18.18 -9.09 0.22
CA CYS A 96 -19.06 -8.15 0.91
C CYS A 96 -19.45 -8.72 2.28
N LEU A 97 -18.99 -8.10 3.37
CA LEU A 97 -19.69 -8.21 4.64
C LEU A 97 -19.80 -6.82 5.25
N PHE A 98 -20.87 -6.17 4.83
CA PHE A 98 -21.63 -5.25 5.65
C PHE A 98 -21.91 -5.91 7.01
N SER A 99 -21.03 -5.74 8.00
CA SER A 99 -21.42 -5.76 9.41
C SER A 99 -20.26 -5.34 10.29
N LEU A 100 -20.39 -4.13 10.82
CA LEU A 100 -19.90 -3.76 12.14
C LEU A 100 -20.06 -4.96 13.10
N LYS A 101 -18.98 -5.58 13.58
CA LYS A 101 -18.91 -6.07 14.97
C LYS A 101 -17.46 -6.10 15.47
N LYS A 102 -17.38 -5.79 16.77
CA LYS A 102 -16.22 -5.55 17.64
C LYS A 102 -15.12 -6.64 17.57
N GLN A 103 -13.91 -6.22 17.98
CA GLN A 103 -12.79 -7.01 18.55
C GLN A 103 -13.25 -8.26 19.36
N PRO A 104 -12.45 -9.36 19.49
CA PRO A 104 -11.04 -9.32 19.92
C PRO A 104 -10.09 -10.40 19.37
N HIS A 105 -8.79 -10.23 19.69
CA HIS A 105 -7.73 -11.24 19.86
C HIS A 105 -7.86 -12.58 19.09
N SER A 106 -6.93 -12.84 18.16
CA SER A 106 -6.17 -14.10 18.19
C SER A 106 -4.95 -14.05 17.29
N GLN A 107 -3.84 -14.47 17.88
CA GLN A 107 -2.56 -14.80 17.28
C GLN A 107 -2.74 -15.85 16.16
N GLY A 108 -2.08 -15.65 15.01
CA GLY A 108 -1.99 -16.66 13.96
C GLY A 108 -0.81 -16.37 13.04
N TYR A 109 0.32 -17.02 13.32
CA TYR A 109 1.47 -17.09 12.42
C TYR A 109 1.18 -18.14 11.34
N ILE A 110 1.64 -17.86 10.13
CA ILE A 110 2.17 -18.88 9.22
C ILE A 110 3.68 -18.68 9.11
#